data_AF-A0A318N1J9-F1
#
_entry.id   AF-A0A318N1J9-F1
#
_cell.length_a   1.000
_cell.length_b   1.000
_cell.length_c   1.000
_cell.angle_alpha   90.00
_cell.angle_beta   90.00
_cell.angle_gamma   90.00
#
_symmetry.space_group_name_H-M   'P 1'
#
loop_
_entity.id
_entity.type
_entity.pdbx_description
1 polymer ?
#
loop_
_entity_poly.entity_id
_entity_poly.type
_entity_poly.pdbx_seq_one_letter_code
_entity_poly.pdbx_strand_id
1 'polypeptide(L)'
;MVKYYSQLKPFLINENIISLEGTIADNHIRKWAMVEIDDENDNLSKFTELEILILNSNYFSFTHTGSAIQFNSSFQKSIEYLKTNKIQIDERYPRLEIMHNIYRPDVPLSKEQFWIPIIC
;
A
#
# COMPACT_ATOMS: atom_id res chain seq x y z
N MET A 1 7.93 11.09 23.17
CA MET A 1 7.73 11.37 21.72
C MET A 1 7.38 10.04 21.06
N VAL A 2 6.12 9.83 20.70
CA VAL A 2 5.63 8.56 20.13
C VAL A 2 6.02 8.52 18.65
N LYS A 3 6.78 7.49 18.24
CA LYS A 3 7.21 7.30 16.85
C LYS A 3 6.14 6.50 16.10
N TYR A 4 5.59 7.06 15.02
CA TYR A 4 4.61 6.41 14.13
C TYR A 4 5.29 5.78 12.92
N TYR A 5 6.27 4.91 13.13
CA TYR A 5 6.91 4.16 12.04
C TYR A 5 6.64 2.68 12.26
N SER A 6 5.95 2.05 11.32
CA SER A 6 5.72 0.62 11.25
C SER A 6 6.68 0.02 10.23
N GLN A 7 7.58 -0.83 10.71
CA GLN A 7 8.36 -1.72 9.86
C GLN A 7 7.46 -2.91 9.52
N LEU A 8 7.35 -3.27 8.24
CA LEU A 8 6.65 -4.48 7.82
C LEU A 8 7.31 -5.68 8.50
N LYS A 9 6.55 -6.41 9.32
CA LYS A 9 6.97 -7.68 9.91
C LYS A 9 6.38 -8.81 9.05
N PRO A 10 7.10 -9.94 8.88
CA PRO A 10 6.61 -11.09 8.13
C PRO A 10 5.40 -11.70 8.85
N PHE A 11 4.29 -11.93 8.13
CA PHE A 11 3.08 -12.55 8.66
C PHE A 11 2.51 -13.60 7.70
N LEU A 12 1.87 -14.61 8.30
CA LEU A 12 1.15 -15.72 7.65
C LEU A 12 -0.08 -15.25 6.85
N ILE A 13 -0.30 -15.93 5.72
CA ILE A 13 -1.38 -15.72 4.77
C ILE A 13 -2.77 -15.89 5.42
N ASN A 14 -3.57 -14.83 5.37
CA ASN A 14 -5.02 -14.94 5.13
C ASN A 14 -5.67 -13.68 4.53
N GLU A 15 -4.92 -12.60 4.27
CA GLU A 15 -5.51 -11.29 3.97
C GLU A 15 -4.53 -10.45 3.15
N ASN A 16 -5.05 -9.69 2.18
CA ASN A 16 -4.45 -8.51 1.52
C ASN A 16 -4.33 -8.65 0.00
N ILE A 17 -5.31 -8.09 -0.72
CA ILE A 17 -5.08 -7.61 -2.08
C ILE A 17 -4.28 -6.33 -1.95
N ILE A 18 -3.07 -6.32 -2.50
CA ILE A 18 -2.23 -5.12 -2.60
C ILE A 18 -2.41 -4.53 -3.99
N SER A 19 -2.94 -3.31 -4.10
CA SER A 19 -2.89 -2.55 -5.36
C SER A 19 -1.67 -1.64 -5.37
N LEU A 20 -0.78 -1.84 -6.34
CA LEU A 20 0.35 -0.94 -6.59
C LEU A 20 -0.04 0.14 -7.59
N GLU A 21 0.30 1.40 -7.34
CA GLU A 21 0.17 2.47 -8.35
C GLU A 21 1.54 2.95 -8.83
N GLY A 22 1.76 2.91 -10.15
CA GLY A 22 2.94 3.47 -10.81
C GLY A 22 2.56 4.31 -12.04
N THR A 23 3.27 5.42 -12.25
CA THR A 23 3.06 6.32 -13.40
C THR A 23 3.79 5.76 -14.64
N ILE A 24 3.08 5.51 -15.74
CA ILE A 24 3.69 5.00 -17.00
C ILE A 24 3.96 6.14 -18.00
N ALA A 25 3.08 7.14 -18.06
CA ALA A 25 3.15 8.36 -18.88
C ALA A 25 2.05 9.33 -18.39
N ASP A 26 2.06 10.60 -18.84
CA ASP A 26 1.01 11.57 -18.51
C ASP A 26 -0.39 10.93 -18.70
N ASN A 27 -1.18 10.92 -17.62
CA ASN A 27 -2.53 10.34 -17.50
C ASN A 27 -2.68 8.81 -17.51
N HIS A 28 -1.61 8.02 -17.36
CA HIS A 28 -1.70 6.55 -17.27
C HIS A 28 -1.17 6.02 -15.93
N ILE A 29 -2.04 5.33 -15.18
CA ILE A 29 -1.71 4.62 -13.95
C ILE A 29 -1.66 3.13 -14.25
N ARG A 30 -0.57 2.45 -13.87
CA ARG A 30 -0.53 0.99 -13.79
C ARG A 30 -1.03 0.56 -12.42
N LYS A 31 -1.96 -0.41 -12.39
CA LYS A 31 -2.35 -1.14 -11.20
C LYS A 31 -1.95 -2.61 -11.30
N TRP A 32 -1.32 -3.13 -10.25
CA TRP A 32 -1.05 -4.56 -10.08
C TRP A 32 -1.80 -5.05 -8.86
N ALA A 33 -2.41 -6.22 -8.94
CA ALA A 33 -2.91 -6.93 -7.78
C ALA A 33 -1.85 -7.93 -7.32
N MET A 34 -1.52 -7.91 -6.03
CA MET A 34 -0.57 -8.85 -5.45
C MET A 34 -1.15 -9.53 -4.22
N VAL A 35 -0.55 -10.66 -3.90
CA VAL A 35 -0.71 -11.37 -2.63
C VAL A 35 0.65 -11.40 -1.95
N GLU A 36 0.66 -11.18 -0.63
CA GLU A 36 1.85 -11.35 0.19
C GLU A 36 2.15 -12.85 0.36
N ILE A 37 3.43 -13.23 0.25
CA ILE A 37 3.89 -14.63 0.29
C ILE A 37 4.83 -14.79 1.49
N ASP A 38 4.65 -15.87 2.26
CA ASP A 38 5.49 -16.16 3.42
C ASP A 38 6.73 -16.97 2.98
N ASP A 39 7.90 -16.34 3.10
CA ASP A 39 9.21 -16.77 2.56
C ASP A 39 9.64 -18.16 3.07
N GLU A 40 9.09 -18.64 4.20
CA GLU A 40 9.48 -19.90 4.82
C GLU A 40 8.68 -21.14 4.36
N ASN A 41 7.50 -20.97 3.74
CA ASN A 41 6.59 -22.10 3.46
C ASN A 41 6.10 -22.20 2.02
N ASP A 42 6.21 -21.15 1.22
CA ASP A 42 5.64 -21.15 -0.13
C ASP A 42 6.66 -21.54 -1.20
N ASN A 43 6.37 -22.65 -1.88
CA ASN A 43 7.18 -23.16 -2.98
C ASN A 43 6.94 -22.31 -4.24
N LEU A 44 7.50 -21.09 -4.23
CA LEU A 44 7.42 -20.07 -5.29
C LEU A 44 7.74 -20.62 -6.68
N SER A 45 8.54 -21.69 -6.76
CA SER A 45 8.87 -22.39 -8.01
C SER A 45 7.65 -22.94 -8.78
N LYS A 46 6.48 -23.07 -8.13
CA LYS A 46 5.23 -23.50 -8.75
C LYS A 46 4.50 -22.39 -9.52
N PHE A 47 4.88 -21.12 -9.31
CA PHE A 47 4.19 -19.97 -9.89
C PHE A 47 5.07 -19.32 -10.97
N THR A 48 5.19 -19.95 -12.13
CA THR A 48 6.02 -19.45 -13.25
C THR A 48 5.45 -18.22 -13.96
N GLU A 49 4.17 -17.91 -13.71
CA GLU A 49 3.43 -16.80 -14.33
C GLU A 49 3.42 -15.53 -13.45
N LEU A 50 3.95 -15.60 -12.21
CA LEU A 50 3.94 -14.49 -11.26
C LEU A 50 5.29 -13.76 -11.25
N GLU A 51 5.24 -12.44 -11.20
CA GLU A 51 6.42 -11.61 -10.92
C GLU A 51 6.55 -11.40 -9.41
N ILE A 52 7.76 -11.60 -8.88
CA ILE A 52 8.08 -11.32 -7.49
C ILE A 52 8.49 -9.86 -7.36
N LEU A 53 7.83 -9.14 -6.46
CA LEU A 53 8.24 -7.80 -6.05
C LEU A 53 8.72 -7.82 -4.60
N ILE A 54 9.93 -7.32 -4.38
CA ILE A 54 10.50 -7.12 -3.05
C ILE A 54 10.34 -5.65 -2.66
N LEU A 55 9.64 -5.39 -1.55
CA LEU A 55 9.44 -4.05 -1.01
C LEU A 55 10.46 -3.79 0.12
N ASN A 56 11.48 -2.98 -0.14
CA ASN A 56 12.57 -2.68 0.80
C ASN A 56 12.71 -1.17 1.12
N SER A 57 11.62 -0.40 0.97
CA SER A 57 11.59 1.05 1.20
C SER A 57 10.91 1.42 2.52
N ASN A 58 11.08 2.68 2.94
CA ASN A 58 10.32 3.26 4.03
C ASN A 58 9.00 3.80 3.52
N TYR A 59 7.94 3.63 4.29
CA TYR A 59 6.60 4.06 3.91
C TYR A 59 5.95 4.90 5.01
N PHE A 60 5.26 5.96 4.61
CA PHE A 60 4.22 6.61 5.41
C PHE A 60 2.91 5.88 5.16
N SER A 61 2.24 5.41 6.21
CA SER A 61 0.96 4.71 6.08
C SER A 61 -0.17 5.45 6.79
N PHE A 62 -1.37 5.40 6.23
CA PHE A 62 -2.60 5.81 6.90
C PHE A 62 -3.74 4.82 6.62
N THR A 63 -4.73 4.79 7.51
CA THR A 63 -5.95 4.01 7.31
C THR A 63 -7.08 4.94 6.89
N HIS A 64 -7.70 4.66 5.74
CA HIS A 64 -8.98 5.26 5.38
C HIS A 64 -10.12 4.42 5.98
N THR A 65 -11.13 5.08 6.52
CA THR A 65 -12.40 4.46 6.93
C THR A 65 -13.51 5.26 6.29
N GLY A 66 -14.26 4.64 5.41
CA GLY A 66 -15.23 5.34 4.58
C GLY A 66 -15.52 4.60 3.27
N SER A 67 -16.32 5.24 2.42
CA SER A 67 -16.53 4.75 1.05
C SER A 67 -15.39 5.17 0.12
N ALA A 68 -15.22 4.46 -0.99
CA ALA A 68 -14.22 4.81 -2.02
C ALA A 68 -14.34 6.26 -2.54
N ILE A 69 -15.55 6.84 -2.53
CA ILE A 69 -15.78 8.24 -2.93
C ILE A 69 -15.06 9.21 -1.97
N GLN A 70 -14.96 8.84 -0.69
CA GLN A 70 -14.33 9.65 0.36
C GLN A 70 -12.81 9.47 0.39
N PHE A 71 -12.28 8.39 -0.18
CA PHE A 71 -10.85 8.07 -0.18
C PHE A 71 -9.98 9.22 -0.67
N ASN A 72 -10.36 9.88 -1.78
CA ASN A 72 -9.59 10.99 -2.33
C ASN A 72 -9.40 12.13 -1.30
N SER A 73 -10.38 12.40 -0.44
CA SER A 73 -10.22 13.39 0.63
C SER A 73 -9.17 12.98 1.66
N SER A 74 -9.18 11.72 2.10
CA SER A 74 -8.15 11.17 2.99
C SER A 74 -6.77 11.20 2.35
N PHE A 75 -6.68 10.84 1.07
CA PHE A 75 -5.43 10.88 0.31
C PHE A 75 -4.88 12.31 0.21
N GLN A 76 -5.67 13.32 -0.18
CA GLN A 76 -5.20 14.71 -0.26
C GLN A 76 -4.70 15.23 1.10
N LYS A 77 -5.40 14.91 2.20
CA LYS A 77 -4.94 15.26 3.56
C LYS A 77 -3.60 14.62 3.91
N SER A 78 -3.38 13.38 3.48
CA SER A 78 -2.10 12.69 3.67
C SER A 78 -0.96 13.37 2.90
N ILE A 79 -1.21 13.79 1.65
CA ILE A 79 -0.25 14.52 0.83
C ILE A 79 0.08 15.87 1.45
N GLU A 80 -0.91 16.59 1.96
CA GLU A 80 -0.73 17.86 2.67
C GLU A 80 0.12 17.68 3.95
N TYR A 81 -0.13 16.61 4.71
CA TYR A 81 0.68 16.27 5.87
C TYR A 81 2.15 16.03 5.50
N LEU A 82 2.42 15.24 4.46
CA LEU A 82 3.79 14.99 3.98
C LEU A 82 4.49 16.28 3.56
N LYS A 83 3.80 17.12 2.78
CA LYS A 83 4.31 18.44 2.35
C LYS A 83 4.64 19.35 3.53
N THR A 84 3.72 19.46 4.50
CA THR A 84 3.88 20.31 5.69
C THR A 84 5.09 19.89 6.52
N ASN A 85 5.31 18.59 6.65
CA ASN A 85 6.43 18.03 7.42
C ASN A 85 7.71 17.86 6.58
N LYS A 86 7.73 18.35 5.33
CA LYS A 86 8.87 18.24 4.40
C LYS A 86 9.34 16.80 4.17
N ILE A 87 8.42 15.84 4.25
CA ILE A 87 8.68 14.43 3.97
C ILE A 87 8.60 14.25 2.45
N GLN A 88 9.69 13.78 1.84
CA GLN A 88 9.75 13.54 0.40
C GLN A 88 9.17 12.18 0.05
N ILE A 89 8.35 12.12 -0.98
CA ILE A 89 7.84 10.88 -1.56
C ILE A 89 8.94 10.25 -2.42
N ASP A 90 9.18 8.95 -2.25
CA ASP A 90 10.12 8.20 -3.07
C ASP A 90 9.41 7.61 -4.29
N GLU A 91 9.36 8.37 -5.38
CA GLU A 91 8.70 8.00 -6.64
C GLU A 91 9.36 6.80 -7.36
N ARG A 92 10.46 6.24 -6.84
CA ARG A 92 11.08 5.00 -7.37
C ARG A 92 10.32 3.75 -6.95
N TYR A 93 9.51 3.84 -5.88
CA TYR A 93 8.74 2.73 -5.34
C TYR A 93 7.24 2.95 -5.59
N PRO A 94 6.46 1.88 -5.71
CA PRO A 94 5.03 1.99 -5.86
C PRO A 94 4.37 2.39 -4.53
N ARG A 95 3.23 3.08 -4.64
CA ARG A 95 2.29 3.23 -3.52
C ARG A 95 1.52 1.93 -3.36
N LEU A 96 1.12 1.59 -2.13
CA LEU A 96 0.40 0.36 -1.83
C LEU A 96 -0.97 0.70 -1.26
N GLU A 97 -2.00 0.05 -1.79
CA GLU A 97 -3.32 -0.03 -1.18
C GLU A 97 -3.52 -1.44 -0.64
N ILE A 98 -3.65 -1.58 0.67
CA ILE A 98 -3.79 -2.86 1.36
C ILE A 98 -5.25 -3.03 1.77
N MET A 99 -5.91 -3.98 1.11
CA MET A 99 -7.27 -4.40 1.41
C MET A 99 -7.27 -5.63 2.32
N HIS A 100 -7.36 -5.42 3.63
CA HIS A 100 -7.47 -6.49 4.64
C HIS A 100 -8.70 -7.38 4.42
N ASN A 101 -8.79 -8.55 5.08
CA ASN A 101 -9.91 -9.48 4.84
C ASN A 101 -11.28 -8.91 5.23
N ILE A 102 -11.28 -7.87 6.04
CA ILE A 102 -12.47 -7.11 6.46
C ILE A 102 -12.87 -6.03 5.45
N TYR A 103 -12.09 -5.81 4.38
CA TYR A 103 -12.45 -4.87 3.34
C TYR A 103 -13.76 -5.30 2.68
N ARG A 104 -14.69 -4.36 2.57
CA ARG A 104 -16.01 -4.55 1.98
C ARG A 104 -16.33 -3.31 1.15
N PRO A 105 -16.16 -3.34 -0.18
CA PRO A 105 -16.22 -2.13 -1.02
C PRO A 105 -17.55 -1.38 -0.90
N ASP A 106 -18.64 -2.10 -0.69
CA ASP A 106 -19.99 -1.53 -0.59
C ASP A 106 -20.39 -1.12 0.85
N VAL A 107 -19.51 -1.30 1.83
CA VAL A 107 -19.80 -0.99 3.24
C VAL A 107 -19.22 0.38 3.60
N PRO A 108 -20.04 1.34 4.10
CA PRO A 108 -19.58 2.69 4.45
C PRO A 108 -18.49 2.76 5.53
N LEU A 109 -18.26 1.66 6.25
CA LEU A 109 -17.24 1.51 7.30
C LEU A 109 -16.08 0.61 6.86
N SER A 110 -15.94 0.37 5.55
CA SER A 110 -14.80 -0.35 5.01
C SER A 110 -13.51 0.35 5.39
N LYS A 111 -12.46 -0.46 5.60
CA LYS A 111 -11.13 0.02 5.95
C LYS A 111 -10.13 -0.47 4.92
N GLU A 112 -9.34 0.46 4.42
CA GLU A 112 -8.19 0.20 3.57
C GLU A 112 -6.99 0.96 4.13
N GLN A 113 -5.82 0.36 4.04
CA GLN A 113 -4.58 1.01 4.43
C GLN A 113 -3.85 1.47 3.18
N PHE A 114 -3.38 2.71 3.17
CA PHE A 114 -2.63 3.24 2.05
C PHE A 114 -1.22 3.60 2.49
N TRP A 115 -0.24 3.20 1.69
CA TRP A 115 1.18 3.32 1.98
C TRP A 115 1.86 4.12 0.87
N ILE A 116 2.50 5.21 1.26
CA ILE A 116 3.22 6.12 0.36
C ILE A 116 4.72 5.96 0.66
N PRO A 117 5.55 5.59 -0.32
CA PRO A 117 6.98 5.43 -0.11
C PRO A 117 7.63 6.79 0.15
N ILE A 118 8.61 6.84 1.06
CA ILE A 118 9.25 8.07 1.51
C ILE A 118 10.77 7.95 1.56
N ILE A 119 11.46 9.08 1.38
CA ILE A 119 12.91 9.19 1.54
C ILE A 119 13.19 9.54 3.01
N CYS A 120 13.99 8.71 3.69
CA CYS A 120 14.47 8.94 5.05
C CYS A 120 15.89 9.50 5.06
#